data_AF-A0A8T4F4X3-F1
#
_entry.id   AF-A0A8T4F4X3-F1
#
_cell.length_a   1.000
_cell.length_b   1.000
_cell.length_c   1.000
_cell.angle_alpha   90.00
_cell.angle_beta   90.00
_cell.angle_gamma   90.00
#
_symmetry.space_group_name_H-M   'P 1'
#
loop_
_entity.id
_entity.type
_entity.pdbx_description
1 polymer ?
#
loop_
_entity_poly.entity_id
_entity_poly.type
_entity_poly.pdbx_seq_one_letter_code
_entity_poly.pdbx_strand_id
1 'polypeptide(L)'
;MSATSRAGLNGQAPRCDHLDQLFVVEYGPPECGECLLLGLTWTRLLACLTCGWVACSDDSAGSHARAHYEETDHPVFAALDEGSSWRWCYVHKRNV
;
A
#
# COMPACT_ATOMS: atom_id res chain seq x y z
N MET A 1 -17.55 23.03 -8.15
CA MET A 1 -17.10 22.31 -9.35
C MET A 1 -17.04 20.84 -8.98
N SER A 2 -18.13 20.11 -9.24
CA SER A 2 -18.29 18.72 -8.81
C SER A 2 -17.72 17.78 -9.88
N ALA A 3 -16.69 17.02 -9.53
CA ALA A 3 -16.25 15.88 -10.33
C ALA A 3 -17.14 14.68 -9.98
N THR A 4 -18.14 14.44 -10.82
CA THR A 4 -18.94 13.22 -10.84
C THR A 4 -18.03 12.01 -10.99
N SER A 5 -18.08 11.13 -10.00
CA SER A 5 -17.54 9.79 -10.01
C SER A 5 -17.95 9.06 -11.30
N ARG A 6 -16.98 8.65 -12.11
CA ARG A 6 -17.25 7.69 -13.20
C ARG A 6 -17.30 6.29 -12.59
N ALA A 7 -18.50 5.84 -12.25
CA ALA A 7 -18.77 4.40 -12.18
C ALA A 7 -18.41 3.77 -13.54
N GLY A 8 -17.72 2.62 -13.52
CA GLY A 8 -17.44 1.88 -14.75
C GLY A 8 -18.73 1.55 -15.47
N LEU A 9 -18.77 1.75 -16.78
CA LEU A 9 -19.98 1.66 -17.63
C LEU A 9 -20.69 0.29 -17.61
N ASN A 10 -20.13 -0.71 -16.94
CA ASN A 10 -20.60 -2.09 -16.88
C ASN A 10 -20.94 -2.58 -15.44
N GLY A 11 -21.01 -1.69 -14.45
CA GLY A 11 -21.24 -2.07 -13.05
C GLY A 11 -20.02 -2.64 -12.31
N GLN A 12 -18.86 -2.70 -12.99
CA GLN A 12 -17.58 -3.00 -12.35
C GLN A 12 -17.11 -1.77 -11.54
N ALA A 13 -16.60 -2.01 -10.33
CA ALA A 13 -15.90 -0.98 -9.57
C ALA A 13 -14.81 -0.36 -10.48
N PRO A 14 -14.71 0.98 -10.55
CA PRO A 14 -13.72 1.62 -11.39
C PRO A 14 -12.32 1.16 -10.98
N ARG A 15 -11.41 1.09 -11.98
CA ARG A 15 -9.99 0.85 -11.72
C ARG A 15 -9.48 1.90 -10.74
N CYS A 16 -8.50 1.54 -9.92
CA CYS A 16 -7.83 2.49 -9.07
C CYS A 16 -6.85 3.33 -9.91
N ASP A 17 -7.13 4.62 -10.10
CA ASP A 17 -6.28 5.52 -10.89
C ASP A 17 -4.87 5.67 -10.29
N HIS A 18 -4.69 5.42 -9.00
CA HIS A 18 -3.37 5.43 -8.35
C HIS A 18 -2.42 4.32 -8.85
N LEU A 19 -2.94 3.30 -9.56
CA LEU A 19 -2.10 2.29 -10.20
C LEU A 19 -1.42 2.81 -11.46
N ASP A 20 -1.96 3.86 -12.09
CA ASP A 20 -1.43 4.37 -13.36
C ASP A 20 -0.15 5.22 -13.18
N GLN A 21 0.15 5.59 -11.93
CA GLN A 21 1.32 6.38 -11.56
C GLN A 21 2.47 5.52 -10.99
N LEU A 22 2.33 4.20 -11.01
CA LEU A 22 3.32 3.28 -10.46
C LEU A 22 4.40 2.97 -11.49
N PHE A 23 5.64 2.95 -11.03
CA PHE A 23 6.81 2.55 -11.80
C PHE A 23 7.38 1.26 -11.21
N VAL A 24 8.26 0.60 -11.97
CA VAL A 24 9.04 -0.51 -11.40
C VAL A 24 10.01 0.09 -10.39
N VAL A 25 9.84 -0.27 -9.13
CA VAL A 25 10.70 0.12 -8.01
C VAL A 25 11.34 -1.13 -7.42
N GLU A 26 12.61 -1.02 -7.00
CA GLU A 26 13.23 -2.03 -6.18
C GLU A 26 12.74 -1.85 -4.74
N TYR A 27 12.39 -2.97 -4.10
CA TYR A 27 11.99 -2.94 -2.70
C TYR A 27 13.20 -2.95 -1.79
N GLY A 28 13.06 -2.29 -0.64
CA GLY A 28 14.00 -2.44 0.46
C GLY A 28 14.10 -3.90 0.96
N PRO A 29 14.97 -4.15 1.95
CA PRO A 29 15.02 -5.46 2.60
C PRO A 29 13.63 -5.85 3.13
N PRO A 30 13.30 -7.16 3.17
CA PRO A 30 12.02 -7.64 3.64
C PRO A 30 11.94 -7.59 5.18
N GLU A 31 12.02 -6.39 5.72
CA GLU A 31 11.93 -6.06 7.14
C GLU A 31 11.27 -4.69 7.33
N CYS A 32 10.66 -4.47 8.50
CA CYS A 32 10.15 -3.15 8.86
C CYS A 32 11.16 -2.46 9.80
N GLY A 33 11.89 -1.49 9.26
CA GLY A 33 12.94 -0.75 9.99
C GLY A 33 12.41 -0.11 11.28
N GLU A 34 11.24 0.53 11.22
CA GLU A 34 10.63 1.17 12.40
C GLU A 34 10.26 0.15 13.47
N CYS A 35 9.76 -1.03 13.10
CA CYS A 35 9.48 -2.09 14.07
C CYS A 35 10.76 -2.58 14.76
N LEU A 36 11.86 -2.75 14.01
CA LEU A 36 13.15 -3.14 14.58
C LEU A 36 13.66 -2.10 15.57
N LEU A 37 13.56 -0.81 15.24
CA LEU A 37 13.95 0.29 16.12
C LEU A 37 13.14 0.34 17.42
N LEU A 38 11.85 0.03 17.35
CA LEU A 38 10.93 0.06 18.48
C LEU A 38 10.88 -1.27 19.26
N GLY A 39 11.57 -2.31 18.79
CA GLY A 39 11.49 -3.66 19.38
C GLY A 39 10.10 -4.32 19.22
N LEU A 40 9.37 -3.96 18.16
CA LEU A 40 8.04 -4.48 17.85
C LEU A 40 8.13 -5.66 16.88
N THR A 41 7.17 -6.57 16.98
CA THR A 41 6.94 -7.61 15.97
C THR A 41 5.89 -7.14 14.95
N TRP A 42 5.87 -7.79 13.79
CA TRP A 42 4.88 -7.56 12.73
C TRP A 42 4.22 -8.86 12.29
N THR A 43 3.02 -8.74 11.74
CA THR A 43 2.23 -9.84 11.21
C THR A 43 2.52 -10.10 9.74
N ARG A 44 2.62 -9.03 8.94
CA ARG A 44 2.92 -9.08 7.50
C ARG A 44 3.72 -7.85 7.10
N LEU A 45 4.52 -8.00 6.04
CA LEU A 45 5.24 -6.91 5.40
C LEU A 45 4.58 -6.50 4.09
N LEU A 46 4.52 -5.19 3.90
CA LEU A 46 4.01 -4.53 2.72
C LEU A 46 5.10 -3.66 2.11
N ALA A 47 5.15 -3.57 0.79
CA ALA A 47 6.01 -2.65 0.06
C ALA A 47 5.18 -1.54 -0.59
N CYS A 48 5.62 -0.29 -0.42
CA CYS A 48 5.08 0.86 -1.10
C CYS A 48 5.42 0.78 -2.59
N LEU A 49 4.41 0.76 -3.47
CA LEU A 49 4.64 0.66 -4.91
C LEU A 49 5.15 1.96 -5.55
N THR A 50 5.13 3.07 -4.81
CA THR A 50 5.59 4.38 -5.29
C THR A 50 7.08 4.59 -5.03
N CYS A 51 7.59 4.17 -3.86
CA CYS A 51 8.98 4.43 -3.47
C CYS A 51 9.78 3.19 -3.04
N GLY A 52 9.16 2.01 -2.99
CA GLY A 52 9.82 0.75 -2.60
C GLY A 52 10.04 0.55 -1.10
N TRP A 53 9.55 1.46 -0.26
CA TRP A 53 9.65 1.34 1.20
C TRP A 53 8.93 0.10 1.72
N VAL A 54 9.57 -0.65 2.63
CA VAL A 54 8.99 -1.84 3.25
C VAL A 54 8.55 -1.52 4.68
N ALA A 55 7.28 -1.79 4.98
CA ALA A 55 6.67 -1.48 6.27
C ALA A 55 5.77 -2.63 6.75
N CYS A 56 5.49 -2.67 8.05
CA CYS A 56 4.53 -3.62 8.60
C CYS A 56 3.09 -3.24 8.24
N SER A 57 2.24 -4.25 8.07
CA SER A 57 0.82 -4.07 7.73
C SER A 57 0.04 -3.34 8.83
N ASP A 58 -1.16 -2.86 8.50
CA ASP A 58 -2.04 -2.18 9.44
C ASP A 58 -2.44 -3.05 10.64
N ASP A 59 -2.56 -4.37 10.43
CA ASP A 59 -2.86 -5.35 11.48
C ASP A 59 -1.67 -5.60 12.44
N SER A 60 -0.48 -5.11 12.09
CA SER A 60 0.70 -5.18 12.97
C SER A 60 0.64 -4.07 14.01
N ALA A 61 1.24 -4.28 15.19
CA ALA A 61 1.19 -3.34 16.30
C ALA A 61 1.68 -1.92 15.96
N GLY A 62 2.62 -1.78 15.02
CA GLY A 62 3.16 -0.50 14.57
C GLY A 62 2.36 0.20 13.46
N SER A 63 1.54 -0.54 12.69
CA SER A 63 0.78 -0.02 11.54
C SER A 63 1.57 0.91 10.60
N HIS A 64 2.85 0.61 10.34
CA HIS A 64 3.77 1.54 9.66
C HIS A 64 3.44 1.77 8.18
N ALA A 65 2.77 0.84 7.50
CA ALA A 65 2.32 1.07 6.13
C ALA A 65 1.29 2.22 6.04
N ARG A 66 0.33 2.27 6.99
CA ARG A 66 -0.61 3.40 7.08
C ARG A 66 0.09 4.70 7.45
N ALA A 67 0.99 4.67 8.45
CA ALA A 67 1.74 5.85 8.86
C ALA A 67 2.55 6.43 7.69
N HIS A 68 3.23 5.56 6.94
CA HIS A 68 3.96 5.95 5.73
C HIS A 68 3.05 6.59 4.68
N TYR A 69 1.86 6.02 4.43
CA TYR A 69 0.88 6.65 3.55
C TYR A 69 0.46 8.05 4.04
N GLU A 70 0.15 8.19 5.33
CA GLU A 70 -0.29 9.46 5.92
C GLU A 70 0.80 10.55 5.85
N GLU A 71 2.07 10.17 5.88
CA GLU A 71 3.22 11.09 5.80
C GLU A 71 3.64 11.43 4.36
N THR A 72 3.53 10.48 3.43
CA THR A 72 4.11 10.59 2.09
C THR A 72 3.09 10.76 0.96
N ASP A 73 1.81 10.52 1.26
CA ASP A 73 0.74 10.43 0.27
C ASP A 73 1.00 9.36 -0.80
N HIS A 74 1.71 8.27 -0.44
CA HIS A 74 1.90 7.10 -1.31
C HIS A 74 0.82 6.05 -1.05
N PRO A 75 -0.22 5.94 -1.90
CA PRO A 75 -1.47 5.32 -1.48
C PRO A 75 -1.52 3.81 -1.73
N VAL A 76 -0.59 3.24 -2.52
CA VAL A 76 -0.66 1.84 -2.94
C VAL A 76 0.49 1.02 -2.36
N PHE A 77 0.12 -0.07 -1.70
CA PHE A 77 1.04 -1.04 -1.12
C PHE A 77 0.75 -2.44 -1.66
N ALA A 78 1.79 -3.27 -1.77
CA ALA A 78 1.70 -4.69 -2.13
C ALA A 78 2.21 -5.58 -1.01
N ALA A 79 1.65 -6.78 -0.86
CA ALA A 79 2.20 -7.77 0.05
C ALA A 79 3.51 -8.36 -0.49
N LEU A 80 4.50 -8.54 0.38
CA LEU A 80 5.78 -9.16 0.04
C LEU A 80 5.79 -10.69 0.12
N ASP A 81 4.64 -11.31 0.38
CA ASP A 81 4.52 -12.77 0.38
C ASP A 81 4.83 -13.34 -1.01
N GLU A 82 5.58 -14.45 -1.08
CA GLU A 82 5.96 -15.08 -2.34
C GLU A 82 4.72 -15.39 -3.22
N GLY A 83 4.74 -14.92 -4.46
CA GLY A 83 3.65 -15.14 -5.43
C GLY A 83 2.38 -14.31 -5.19
N SER A 84 2.38 -13.40 -4.21
CA SER A 84 1.21 -12.57 -3.91
C SER A 84 0.97 -11.52 -5.00
N SER A 85 -0.29 -11.43 -5.43
CA SER A 85 -0.79 -10.33 -6.28
C SER A 85 -1.59 -9.30 -5.47
N TRP A 86 -1.64 -9.45 -4.14
CA TRP A 86 -2.44 -8.60 -3.27
C TRP A 86 -1.85 -7.19 -3.20
N ARG A 87 -2.71 -6.20 -3.44
CA ARG A 87 -2.40 -4.78 -3.28
C ARG A 87 -3.56 -4.07 -2.61
N TRP A 88 -3.24 -3.03 -1.87
CA TRP A 88 -4.20 -2.21 -1.15
C TRP A 88 -4.02 -0.74 -1.50
N CYS A 89 -5.14 -0.04 -1.72
CA CYS A 89 -5.15 1.40 -1.87
C CYS A 89 -5.76 2.06 -0.62
N TYR A 90 -4.97 2.85 0.11
CA TYR A 90 -5.43 3.55 1.31
C TYR A 90 -6.49 4.61 1.02
N VAL A 91 -6.38 5.31 -0.12
CA VAL A 91 -7.38 6.32 -0.55
C VAL A 91 -8.74 5.67 -0.81
N HIS A 92 -8.77 4.54 -1.52
CA HIS A 92 -10.00 3.85 -1.88
C HIS A 92 -10.47 2.80 -0.85
N LYS A 93 -9.63 2.49 0.15
CA LYS A 93 -9.86 1.49 1.20
C LYS A 93 -10.35 0.15 0.64
N ARG A 94 -9.68 -0.33 -0.41
CA ARG A 94 -9.98 -1.61 -1.07
C ARG A 94 -8.76 -2.24 -1.71
N ASN A 95 -8.90 -3.53 -2.03
CA ASN A 95 -7.93 -4.26 -2.86
C ASN A 95 -7.94 -3.71 -4.30
N VAL A 96 -6.77 -3.62 -4.93
CA VAL A 96 -6.58 -3.03 -6.27
C VAL A 96 -5.67 -3.85 -7.18
#